data_AF-A0A3M0XU15-F1
#
_entry.id   AF-A0A3M0XU15-F1
#
_cell.length_a   1.000
_cell.length_b   1.000
_cell.length_c   1.000
_cell.angle_alpha   90.00
_cell.angle_beta   90.00
_cell.angle_gamma   90.00
#
_symmetry.space_group_name_H-M   'P 1'
#
loop_
_entity.id
_entity.type
_entity.pdbx_description
1 polymer ?
#
loop_
_entity_poly.entity_id
_entity_poly.type
_entity_poly.pdbx_seq_one_letter_code
_entity_poly.pdbx_strand_id
1 'polypeptide(L)'
;MDPVHLGVPGYSFGPTECYQCHPAGEKGQFRDHDAQYFPIYSGTHNNKWDSCKSCHNDPTNRKAFSCLGCHEHSQTQMDPVHQGIPGYSYNSADCLSCHPTGSKGQFQQHDNLYFPIYSGAHRNKWDSCRTCHTTPGNNKIFTCFACHEHNQTKMDNKHLGKVNGYRYDSNACYDCHPNGKH
;
A
#
# COMPACT_ATOMS: atom_id res chain seq x y z
N MET A 1 27.11 36.46 11.89
CA MET A 1 27.08 34.99 12.05
C MET A 1 25.71 34.64 12.56
N ASP A 2 25.03 33.73 11.88
CA ASP A 2 23.62 33.45 12.07
C ASP A 2 23.39 32.46 13.24
N PRO A 3 22.74 32.87 14.34
CA PRO A 3 22.47 32.00 15.47
C PRO A 3 21.52 30.83 15.16
N VAL A 4 20.70 30.91 14.09
CA VAL A 4 19.69 29.88 13.78
C VAL A 4 20.19 28.75 12.88
N HIS A 5 21.43 28.81 12.37
CA HIS A 5 22.01 27.79 11.49
C HIS A 5 23.16 26.97 12.14
N LEU A 6 23.38 27.09 13.45
CA LEU A 6 24.45 26.44 14.20
C LEU A 6 24.38 24.89 14.28
N GLY A 7 23.44 24.25 13.58
CA GLY A 7 23.21 22.80 13.66
C GLY A 7 22.95 22.10 12.34
N VAL A 8 23.26 22.71 11.19
CA VAL A 8 23.07 22.08 9.87
C VAL A 8 24.45 21.73 9.26
N PRO A 9 24.92 20.47 9.40
CA PRO A 9 26.17 20.04 8.77
C PRO A 9 26.07 20.13 7.24
N GLY A 10 26.98 20.87 6.61
CA GLY A 10 27.01 21.09 5.15
C GLY A 10 26.25 22.32 4.64
N TYR A 11 25.77 23.19 5.52
CA TYR A 11 25.19 24.47 5.13
C TYR A 11 26.25 25.42 4.56
N SER A 12 26.09 25.81 3.29
CA SER A 12 26.87 26.86 2.64
C SER A 12 25.92 28.00 2.27
N PHE A 13 26.05 29.13 2.97
CA PHE A 13 25.34 30.38 2.71
C PHE A 13 25.92 30.99 1.42
N GLY A 14 25.12 31.22 0.36
CA GLY A 14 25.70 31.58 -0.93
C GLY A 14 24.84 32.34 -1.94
N PRO A 15 23.64 31.88 -2.34
CA PRO A 15 22.99 32.50 -3.49
C PRO A 15 21.96 33.56 -3.07
N THR A 16 22.09 34.77 -3.61
CA THR A 16 21.13 35.88 -3.50
C THR A 16 19.73 35.48 -4.00
N GLU A 17 19.66 34.44 -4.84
CA GLU A 17 18.47 33.80 -5.39
C GLU A 17 17.54 33.23 -4.29
N CYS A 18 18.06 32.85 -3.12
CA CYS A 18 17.23 32.39 -2.01
C CYS A 18 16.36 33.53 -1.42
N TYR A 19 16.88 34.76 -1.41
CA TYR A 19 16.17 35.94 -0.91
C TYR A 19 15.11 36.48 -1.87
N GLN A 20 15.11 36.02 -3.12
CA GLN A 20 14.06 36.37 -4.08
C GLN A 20 12.70 35.74 -3.69
N CYS A 21 12.74 34.60 -3.00
CA CYS A 21 11.54 33.91 -2.51
C CYS A 21 11.41 33.90 -0.97
N HIS A 22 12.51 34.12 -0.23
CA HIS A 22 12.54 34.19 1.24
C HIS A 22 13.24 35.46 1.74
N PRO A 23 12.61 36.63 1.59
CA PRO A 23 13.25 37.92 1.86
C PRO A 23 13.69 38.11 3.31
N ALA A 24 13.06 37.42 4.27
CA ALA A 24 13.43 37.46 5.69
C ALA A 24 14.14 36.17 6.16
N GLY A 25 14.57 35.30 5.24
CA GLY A 25 15.24 34.04 5.56
C GLY A 25 14.33 33.02 6.25
N GLU A 26 13.02 33.22 6.18
CA GLU A 26 12.02 32.36 6.79
C GLU A 26 11.93 31.01 6.09
N LYS A 27 11.45 30.01 6.84
CA LYS A 27 11.18 28.68 6.31
C LYS A 27 10.03 28.79 5.29
N GLY A 28 10.35 28.74 4.00
CA GLY A 28 9.35 28.71 2.94
C GLY A 28 8.33 27.59 3.12
N GLN A 29 7.06 27.94 3.32
CA GLN A 29 5.97 26.97 3.25
C GLN A 29 5.43 26.96 1.82
N PHE A 30 5.74 25.92 1.05
CA PHE A 30 5.16 25.76 -0.28
C PHE A 30 3.74 25.18 -0.14
N ARG A 31 2.78 26.02 0.28
CA ARG A 31 1.40 25.58 0.60
C ARG A 31 0.65 25.01 -0.60
N ASP A 32 1.07 25.37 -1.81
CA ASP A 32 0.49 24.84 -3.05
C ASP A 32 1.03 23.44 -3.42
N HIS A 33 1.90 22.86 -2.58
CA HIS A 33 2.44 21.51 -2.80
C HIS A 33 1.32 20.47 -2.97
N ASP A 34 0.24 20.57 -2.20
CA ASP A 34 -0.88 19.63 -2.29
C ASP A 34 -1.71 19.79 -3.57
N ALA A 35 -1.74 20.99 -4.15
CA ALA A 35 -2.49 21.27 -5.37
C ALA A 35 -1.72 20.84 -6.64
N GLN A 36 -0.39 20.85 -6.57
CA GLN A 36 0.48 20.62 -7.73
C GLN A 36 1.25 19.30 -7.67
N TYR A 37 1.42 18.73 -6.47
CA TYR A 37 2.29 17.58 -6.21
C TYR A 37 1.71 16.67 -5.10
N PHE A 38 2.56 15.81 -4.52
CA PHE A 38 2.20 14.87 -3.46
C PHE A 38 1.63 15.59 -2.22
N PRO A 39 0.47 15.20 -1.67
CA PRO A 39 -0.20 15.98 -0.61
C PRO A 39 0.48 15.82 0.75
N ILE A 40 1.31 16.79 1.13
CA ILE A 40 2.09 16.80 2.38
C ILE A 40 1.42 17.56 3.52
N TYR A 41 0.41 18.40 3.24
CA TYR A 41 -0.33 19.18 4.25
C TYR A 41 -1.72 18.63 4.56
N SER A 42 -2.39 17.98 3.61
CA SER A 42 -3.74 17.42 3.74
C SER A 42 -3.77 15.90 3.73
N GLY A 43 -2.69 15.24 3.25
CA GLY A 43 -2.59 13.79 3.14
C GLY A 43 -2.12 13.07 4.40
N THR A 44 -1.84 11.78 4.27
CA THR A 44 -1.36 10.90 5.36
C THR A 44 -0.01 11.32 5.94
N HIS A 45 0.72 12.18 5.24
CA HIS A 45 2.02 12.71 5.62
C HIS A 45 1.93 14.06 6.36
N ASN A 46 0.74 14.61 6.56
CA ASN A 46 0.57 15.82 7.36
C ASN A 46 1.17 15.64 8.77
N ASN A 47 1.99 16.59 9.20
CA ASN A 47 2.74 16.56 10.46
C ASN A 47 3.67 15.34 10.65
N LYS A 48 4.11 14.69 9.55
CA LYS A 48 5.09 13.58 9.59
C LYS A 48 6.49 13.96 9.12
N TRP A 49 6.67 15.19 8.66
CA TRP A 49 7.93 15.70 8.13
C TRP A 49 8.27 17.03 8.78
N ASP A 50 9.57 17.30 8.96
CA ASP A 50 10.04 18.52 9.60
C ASP A 50 10.66 19.51 8.61
N SER A 51 11.09 19.04 7.42
CA SER A 51 11.70 19.89 6.40
C SER A 51 11.53 19.31 5.00
N CYS A 52 11.72 20.14 3.96
CA CYS A 52 11.70 19.66 2.57
C CYS A 52 12.74 18.54 2.33
N LYS A 53 13.87 18.59 3.05
CA LYS A 53 14.95 17.58 2.96
C LYS A 53 14.51 16.22 3.46
N SER A 54 13.45 16.13 4.27
CA SER A 54 12.93 14.85 4.78
C SER A 54 12.49 13.92 3.64
N CYS A 55 12.11 14.49 2.49
CA CYS A 55 11.80 13.73 1.28
C CYS A 55 12.76 14.04 0.12
N HIS A 56 13.17 15.30 -0.03
CA HIS A 56 14.06 15.76 -1.09
C HIS A 56 15.51 15.79 -0.63
N ASN A 57 16.14 14.61 -0.70
CA ASN A 57 17.48 14.38 -0.14
C ASN A 57 18.60 15.05 -0.95
N ASP A 58 18.36 15.38 -2.22
CA ASP A 58 19.31 16.10 -3.06
C ASP A 58 19.07 17.62 -2.95
N PRO A 59 20.02 18.40 -2.40
CA PRO A 59 19.89 19.84 -2.29
C PRO A 59 19.96 20.57 -3.65
N THR A 60 20.52 19.93 -4.67
CA THR A 60 20.70 20.50 -6.02
C THR A 60 19.56 20.15 -6.97
N ASN A 61 18.77 19.13 -6.64
CA ASN A 61 17.66 18.66 -7.47
C ASN A 61 16.42 18.33 -6.62
N ARG A 62 15.50 19.29 -6.54
CA ARG A 62 14.22 19.11 -5.83
C ARG A 62 13.25 18.13 -6.50
N LYS A 63 13.55 17.63 -7.71
CA LYS A 63 12.78 16.52 -8.32
C LYS A 63 13.23 15.17 -7.79
N ALA A 64 14.43 15.06 -7.24
CA ALA A 64 14.86 13.84 -6.57
C ALA A 64 14.17 13.75 -5.21
N PHE A 65 13.56 12.60 -4.93
CA PHE A 65 12.89 12.33 -3.67
C PHE A 65 13.08 10.87 -3.25
N SER A 66 12.90 10.58 -1.97
CA SER A 66 12.87 9.21 -1.46
C SER A 66 11.72 8.98 -0.50
N CYS A 67 10.93 7.95 -0.75
CA CYS A 67 9.94 7.44 0.20
C CYS A 67 10.58 6.46 1.20
N LEU A 68 11.63 5.77 0.75
CA LEU A 68 12.28 4.67 1.46
C LEU A 68 13.08 5.13 2.69
N GLY A 69 13.29 6.44 2.85
CA GLY A 69 13.96 7.01 4.03
C GLY A 69 13.12 6.99 5.31
N CYS A 70 11.78 6.90 5.19
CA CYS A 70 10.87 6.81 6.34
C CYS A 70 9.95 5.59 6.27
N HIS A 71 9.61 5.13 5.07
CA HIS A 71 8.86 3.88 4.88
C HIS A 71 9.84 2.70 4.94
N GLU A 72 10.24 2.35 6.17
CA GLU A 72 11.16 1.26 6.52
C GLU A 72 10.62 -0.15 6.27
N HIS A 73 9.49 -0.30 5.59
CA HIS A 73 9.08 -1.64 5.17
C HIS A 73 10.25 -2.24 4.37
N SER A 74 10.73 -3.41 4.73
CA SER A 74 11.75 -4.03 3.90
C SER A 74 11.13 -4.45 2.57
N GLN A 75 11.92 -4.48 1.51
CA GLN A 75 11.48 -5.06 0.24
C GLN A 75 10.87 -6.46 0.46
N THR A 76 11.44 -7.25 1.36
CA THR A 76 10.94 -8.59 1.72
C THR A 76 9.55 -8.61 2.35
N GLN A 77 9.09 -7.51 2.96
CA GLN A 77 7.73 -7.38 3.48
C GLN A 77 6.76 -6.86 2.42
N MET A 78 7.23 -5.98 1.52
CA MET A 78 6.39 -5.33 0.51
C MET A 78 6.18 -6.19 -0.74
N ASP A 79 7.18 -6.98 -1.14
CA ASP A 79 7.10 -7.85 -2.30
C ASP A 79 5.93 -8.85 -2.20
N PRO A 80 5.67 -9.52 -1.05
CA PRO A 80 4.55 -10.44 -0.93
C PRO A 80 3.17 -9.77 -1.03
N VAL A 81 3.02 -8.51 -0.60
CA VAL A 81 1.72 -7.81 -0.59
C VAL A 81 1.44 -7.08 -1.92
N HIS A 82 2.48 -6.69 -2.66
CA HIS A 82 2.35 -6.13 -4.01
C HIS A 82 2.44 -7.18 -5.11
N GLN A 83 2.45 -8.45 -4.72
CA GLN A 83 2.64 -9.53 -5.66
C GLN A 83 1.49 -9.63 -6.67
N GLY A 84 1.84 -9.65 -7.96
CA GLY A 84 0.86 -9.68 -9.04
C GLY A 84 0.23 -8.33 -9.38
N ILE A 85 0.67 -7.24 -8.71
CA ILE A 85 0.35 -5.87 -9.12
C ILE A 85 1.27 -5.49 -10.29
N PRO A 86 0.74 -5.25 -11.51
CA PRO A 86 1.56 -4.84 -12.63
C PRO A 86 2.23 -3.50 -12.36
N GLY A 87 3.50 -3.36 -12.75
CA GLY A 87 4.27 -2.12 -12.58
C GLY A 87 4.82 -1.90 -11.17
N TYR A 88 4.65 -2.85 -10.24
CA TYR A 88 5.32 -2.79 -8.95
C TYR A 88 6.83 -3.01 -9.08
N SER A 89 7.60 -2.12 -8.49
CA SER A 89 9.02 -2.29 -8.17
C SER A 89 9.30 -1.55 -6.86
N TYR A 90 10.24 -2.06 -6.08
CA TYR A 90 10.55 -1.53 -4.76
C TYR A 90 11.42 -0.26 -4.84
N ASN A 91 10.86 0.83 -5.38
CA ASN A 91 11.52 2.13 -5.49
C ASN A 91 10.51 3.30 -5.38
N SER A 92 10.99 4.47 -4.96
CA SER A 92 10.16 5.64 -4.66
C SER A 92 9.27 6.12 -5.83
N ALA A 93 9.76 6.04 -7.07
CA ALA A 93 9.01 6.53 -8.23
C ALA A 93 7.80 5.64 -8.52
N ASP A 94 7.98 4.33 -8.48
CA ASP A 94 6.91 3.37 -8.72
C ASP A 94 5.93 3.34 -7.53
N CYS A 95 6.43 3.47 -6.29
CA CYS A 95 5.57 3.69 -5.12
C CYS A 95 4.67 4.92 -5.31
N LEU A 96 5.22 6.05 -5.76
CA LEU A 96 4.44 7.28 -5.97
C LEU A 96 3.43 7.13 -7.10
N SER A 97 3.79 6.44 -8.19
CA SER A 97 2.91 6.19 -9.33
C SER A 97 1.62 5.47 -8.93
N CYS A 98 1.73 4.44 -8.07
CA CYS A 98 0.58 3.70 -7.56
C CYS A 98 -0.08 4.37 -6.34
N HIS A 99 0.69 5.05 -5.49
CA HIS A 99 0.24 5.70 -4.26
C HIS A 99 0.44 7.23 -4.30
N PRO A 100 -0.28 7.96 -5.17
CA PRO A 100 -0.07 9.40 -5.37
C PRO A 100 -0.37 10.25 -4.13
N THR A 101 -1.07 9.70 -3.14
CA THR A 101 -1.38 10.35 -1.86
C THR A 101 -0.62 9.74 -0.67
N GLY A 102 0.24 8.75 -0.91
CA GLY A 102 0.94 8.00 0.15
C GLY A 102 0.03 7.14 1.01
N SER A 103 -1.23 6.99 0.61
CA SER A 103 -2.18 6.10 1.28
C SER A 103 -1.96 4.67 0.81
N LYS A 104 -2.00 3.72 1.76
CA LYS A 104 -1.97 2.29 1.43
C LYS A 104 -3.11 1.98 0.46
N GLY A 105 -2.82 1.15 -0.55
CA GLY A 105 -3.84 0.64 -1.45
C GLY A 105 -4.92 -0.06 -0.63
N GLN A 106 -6.17 0.34 -0.85
CA GLN A 106 -7.32 -0.26 -0.21
C GLN A 106 -8.00 -1.15 -1.23
N PHE A 107 -8.04 -2.46 -1.00
CA PHE A 107 -8.81 -3.38 -1.85
C PHE A 107 -10.29 -3.37 -1.45
N GLN A 108 -10.86 -2.21 -1.14
CA GLN A 108 -12.22 -2.07 -0.60
C GLN A 108 -13.31 -2.53 -1.58
N GLN A 109 -13.01 -2.60 -2.87
CA GLN A 109 -13.92 -3.13 -3.87
C GLN A 109 -13.95 -4.67 -3.90
N HIS A 110 -13.14 -5.36 -3.09
CA HIS A 110 -13.09 -6.82 -3.07
C HIS A 110 -14.45 -7.45 -2.76
N ASP A 111 -15.21 -6.86 -1.83
CA ASP A 111 -16.56 -7.36 -1.50
C ASP A 111 -17.59 -7.09 -2.60
N ASN A 112 -17.38 -6.06 -3.43
CA ASN A 112 -18.30 -5.68 -4.50
C ASN A 112 -18.05 -6.45 -5.80
N LEU A 113 -16.79 -6.85 -6.03
CA LEU A 113 -16.36 -7.46 -7.29
C LEU A 113 -15.98 -8.94 -7.15
N TYR A 114 -15.65 -9.38 -5.93
CA TYR A 114 -15.09 -10.71 -5.65
C TYR A 114 -15.64 -11.27 -4.32
N PHE A 115 -15.02 -12.34 -3.80
CA PHE A 115 -15.41 -12.96 -2.54
C PHE A 115 -15.35 -11.96 -1.37
N PRO A 116 -16.40 -11.81 -0.53
CA PRO A 116 -16.40 -10.86 0.57
C PRO A 116 -15.34 -11.17 1.64
N ILE A 117 -14.42 -10.24 1.89
CA ILE A 117 -13.34 -10.34 2.89
C ILE A 117 -13.37 -9.21 3.93
N TYR A 118 -14.06 -8.10 3.65
CA TYR A 118 -14.27 -7.00 4.60
C TYR A 118 -15.63 -7.05 5.30
N SER A 119 -16.51 -7.95 4.86
CA SER A 119 -17.82 -8.24 5.42
C SER A 119 -18.06 -9.75 5.51
N GLY A 120 -19.22 -10.17 6.04
CA GLY A 120 -19.56 -11.59 6.18
C GLY A 120 -18.68 -12.35 7.19
N ALA A 121 -18.62 -13.68 7.02
CA ALA A 121 -17.98 -14.59 7.97
C ALA A 121 -16.43 -14.51 7.96
N HIS A 122 -15.85 -14.01 6.87
CA HIS A 122 -14.39 -13.92 6.69
C HIS A 122 -13.82 -12.55 7.07
N ARG A 123 -14.66 -11.60 7.47
CA ARG A 123 -14.23 -10.31 8.03
C ARG A 123 -13.28 -10.53 9.21
N ASN A 124 -12.12 -9.88 9.17
CA ASN A 124 -11.06 -9.96 10.19
C ASN A 124 -10.50 -11.38 10.40
N LYS A 125 -10.60 -12.28 9.42
CA LYS A 125 -10.04 -13.65 9.48
C LYS A 125 -8.77 -13.84 8.64
N TRP A 126 -8.30 -12.78 7.99
CA TRP A 126 -7.13 -12.79 7.14
C TRP A 126 -6.21 -11.62 7.51
N ASP A 127 -4.92 -11.80 7.26
CA ASP A 127 -3.84 -10.85 7.52
C ASP A 127 -3.06 -10.49 6.24
N SER A 128 -3.20 -11.29 5.19
CA SER A 128 -2.50 -11.14 3.91
C SER A 128 -3.37 -11.60 2.74
N CYS A 129 -3.11 -11.08 1.54
CA CYS A 129 -3.70 -11.62 0.30
C CYS A 129 -3.38 -13.12 0.16
N ARG A 130 -2.21 -13.54 0.64
CA ARG A 130 -1.71 -14.93 0.58
C ARG A 130 -2.43 -15.89 1.51
N THR A 131 -3.18 -15.40 2.48
CA THR A 131 -4.05 -16.25 3.30
C THR A 131 -5.00 -17.06 2.42
N CYS A 132 -5.44 -16.48 1.30
CA CYS A 132 -6.30 -17.15 0.31
C CYS A 132 -5.60 -17.39 -1.03
N HIS A 133 -4.83 -16.41 -1.54
CA HIS A 133 -4.16 -16.48 -2.84
C HIS A 133 -2.77 -17.11 -2.73
N THR A 134 -2.73 -18.42 -2.90
CA THR A 134 -1.53 -19.22 -2.62
C THR A 134 -0.45 -19.11 -3.68
N THR A 135 -0.79 -18.67 -4.89
CA THR A 135 0.17 -18.63 -5.99
C THR A 135 0.75 -17.22 -6.19
N PRO A 136 2.08 -17.07 -6.03
CA PRO A 136 2.83 -15.92 -6.49
C PRO A 136 2.37 -15.32 -7.83
N GLY A 137 1.90 -14.08 -7.82
CA GLY A 137 1.66 -13.27 -9.02
C GLY A 137 0.36 -13.60 -9.74
N ASN A 138 -0.45 -14.51 -9.19
CA ASN A 138 -1.73 -14.89 -9.77
C ASN A 138 -2.82 -15.00 -8.70
N ASN A 139 -3.49 -13.87 -8.46
CA ASN A 139 -4.59 -13.78 -7.51
C ASN A 139 -5.88 -14.48 -8.00
N LYS A 140 -5.89 -15.09 -9.20
CA LYS A 140 -6.99 -15.96 -9.62
C LYS A 140 -6.88 -17.36 -9.00
N ILE A 141 -5.70 -17.74 -8.51
CA ILE A 141 -5.49 -19.01 -7.83
C ILE A 141 -5.68 -18.78 -6.34
N PHE A 142 -6.66 -19.47 -5.76
CA PHE A 142 -6.98 -19.39 -4.33
C PHE A 142 -7.36 -20.75 -3.77
N THR A 143 -7.38 -20.88 -2.44
CA THR A 143 -7.88 -22.07 -1.76
C THR A 143 -8.77 -21.73 -0.59
N CYS A 144 -9.84 -22.50 -0.41
CA CYS A 144 -10.68 -22.49 0.79
C CYS A 144 -10.11 -23.41 1.88
N PHE A 145 -9.27 -24.38 1.49
CA PHE A 145 -8.84 -25.50 2.33
C PHE A 145 -7.73 -25.14 3.32
N ALA A 146 -7.11 -23.97 3.19
CA ALA A 146 -6.11 -23.49 4.14
C ALA A 146 -6.69 -23.19 5.54
N CYS A 147 -7.98 -22.84 5.61
CA CYS A 147 -8.66 -22.54 6.88
C CYS A 147 -9.87 -23.43 7.11
N HIS A 148 -10.59 -23.80 6.04
CA HIS A 148 -11.68 -24.76 6.12
C HIS A 148 -11.10 -26.15 5.87
N GLU A 149 -10.58 -26.78 6.93
CA GLU A 149 -10.30 -28.21 6.98
C GLU A 149 -11.62 -28.99 7.04
N HIS A 150 -12.42 -28.80 6.01
CA HIS A 150 -13.39 -29.78 5.66
C HIS A 150 -12.62 -31.05 5.27
N ASN A 151 -12.84 -32.15 5.97
CA ASN A 151 -12.45 -33.43 5.41
C ASN A 151 -13.33 -33.64 4.16
N GLN A 152 -12.74 -33.98 3.02
CA GLN A 152 -13.45 -34.27 1.77
C GLN A 152 -14.65 -35.19 2.01
N THR A 153 -14.46 -36.34 2.67
CA THR A 153 -15.51 -37.29 3.04
C THR A 153 -16.66 -36.64 3.82
N LYS A 154 -16.38 -35.68 4.72
CA LYS A 154 -17.42 -34.98 5.47
C LYS A 154 -18.25 -34.08 4.55
N MET A 155 -17.63 -33.40 3.59
CA MET A 155 -18.35 -32.55 2.64
C MET A 155 -19.09 -33.39 1.61
N ASP A 156 -18.48 -34.47 1.12
CA ASP A 156 -19.12 -35.42 0.24
C ASP A 156 -20.44 -35.91 0.87
N ASN A 157 -20.39 -36.35 2.13
CA ASN A 157 -21.59 -36.78 2.87
C ASN A 157 -22.62 -35.67 3.07
N LYS A 158 -22.19 -34.42 3.28
CA LYS A 158 -23.12 -33.30 3.45
C LYS A 158 -23.87 -32.98 2.15
N HIS A 159 -23.20 -33.09 1.01
CA HIS A 159 -23.72 -32.76 -0.32
C HIS A 159 -24.36 -33.95 -1.03
N LEU A 160 -24.10 -35.19 -0.58
CA LEU A 160 -24.60 -36.44 -1.17
C LEU A 160 -26.12 -36.41 -1.33
N GLY A 161 -26.58 -36.55 -2.57
CA GLY A 161 -27.99 -36.56 -2.93
C GLY A 161 -28.71 -35.21 -2.78
N LYS A 162 -28.00 -34.12 -2.42
CA LYS A 162 -28.56 -32.79 -2.22
C LYS A 162 -28.09 -31.76 -3.24
N VAL A 163 -26.84 -31.88 -3.69
CA VAL A 163 -26.23 -30.96 -4.65
C VAL A 163 -25.71 -31.76 -5.83
N ASN A 164 -26.32 -31.56 -6.99
CA ASN A 164 -25.87 -32.18 -8.23
C ASN A 164 -24.60 -31.45 -8.73
N GLY A 165 -23.62 -32.19 -9.23
CA GLY A 165 -22.36 -31.61 -9.71
C GLY A 165 -21.41 -31.10 -8.63
N TYR A 166 -21.63 -31.47 -7.36
CA TYR A 166 -20.69 -31.17 -6.28
C TYR A 166 -19.28 -31.70 -6.61
N ARG A 167 -18.28 -30.85 -6.38
CA ARG A 167 -16.86 -31.18 -6.53
C ARG A 167 -16.08 -30.59 -5.37
N TYR A 168 -15.16 -31.38 -4.82
CA TYR A 168 -14.34 -30.98 -3.69
C TYR A 168 -13.12 -30.17 -4.14
N ASP A 169 -13.35 -28.97 -4.66
CA ASP A 169 -12.32 -28.00 -5.06
C ASP A 169 -12.74 -26.56 -4.75
N SER A 170 -11.78 -25.65 -4.63
CA SER A 170 -12.05 -24.29 -4.19
C SER A 170 -12.85 -23.46 -5.20
N ASN A 171 -12.71 -23.72 -6.51
CA ASN A 171 -13.52 -23.02 -7.52
C ASN A 171 -14.99 -23.46 -7.45
N ALA A 172 -15.27 -24.77 -7.38
CA ALA A 172 -16.67 -25.21 -7.23
C ALA A 172 -17.28 -24.77 -5.90
N CYS A 173 -16.50 -24.76 -4.81
CA CYS A 173 -16.94 -24.18 -3.55
C CYS A 173 -17.33 -22.71 -3.72
N TYR A 174 -16.50 -21.91 -4.40
CA TYR A 174 -16.76 -20.50 -4.66
C TYR A 174 -17.99 -20.27 -5.54
N ASP A 175 -18.19 -21.10 -6.57
CA ASP A 175 -19.32 -20.99 -7.49
C ASP A 175 -20.66 -21.17 -6.76
N CYS A 176 -20.72 -22.11 -5.80
CA CYS A 176 -21.93 -22.36 -5.00
C CYS A 176 -22.04 -21.44 -3.77
N HIS A 177 -20.91 -21.05 -3.19
CA HIS A 177 -20.82 -20.24 -1.97
C HIS A 177 -20.03 -18.94 -2.20
N PRO A 178 -20.48 -18.04 -3.11
CA PRO A 178 -19.71 -16.87 -3.52
C PRO A 178 -19.54 -15.83 -2.41
N ASN A 179 -20.33 -15.94 -1.33
CA ASN A 179 -20.30 -15.07 -0.16
C ASN A 179 -19.87 -15.79 1.13
N GLY A 180 -19.37 -17.03 1.01
CA GLY A 180 -18.92 -17.83 2.14
C GLY A 180 -20.04 -18.32 3.05
N LYS A 181 -21.31 -18.22 2.63
CA LYS A 181 -22.46 -18.75 3.37
C LYS A 181 -22.79 -20.15 2.89
N HIS A 182 -23.02 -21.03 3.85
CA HIS A 182 -23.44 -22.42 3.74
C HIS A 182 -24.85 -22.61 4.29
#